data_AF-A0AA43EIX1-F1
#
_entry.id   AF-A0AA43EIX1-F1
#
_cell.length_a   1.000
_cell.length_b   1.000
_cell.length_c   1.000
_cell.angle_alpha   90.00
_cell.angle_beta   90.00
_cell.angle_gamma   90.00
#
_symmetry.space_group_name_H-M   'P 1'
#
loop_
_entity.id
_entity.type
_entity.pdbx_description
1 polymer ?
#
loop_
_entity_poly.entity_id
_entity_poly.type
_entity_poly.pdbx_seq_one_letter_code
_entity_poly.pdbx_strand_id
1 'polypeptide(L)'
;TIAWAKRRQASIEKLAIFQVWRNYMKRRREKGTRVTSAMLVGVASRPWRLRDLLKERLFFEKARLSERWQAYYRRHVETRALRVNRAHELTYAF
;
A
#
# COMPACT_ATOMS: atom_id res chain seq x y z
N THR A 1 12.84 -4.70 10.58
CA THR A 1 12.19 -4.57 11.89
C THR A 1 10.91 -5.38 11.95
N ILE A 2 10.92 -6.51 12.67
CA ILE A 2 9.77 -7.44 12.81
C ILE A 2 8.55 -6.79 13.52
N ALA A 3 8.77 -5.67 14.23
CA ALA A 3 7.73 -4.95 14.97
C ALA A 3 6.85 -3.99 14.15
N TRP A 4 7.08 -3.86 12.84
CA TRP A 4 6.38 -2.86 12.02
C TRP A 4 4.84 -3.02 12.06
N ALA A 5 4.32 -4.25 12.03
CA ALA A 5 2.88 -4.54 11.99
C ALA A 5 2.14 -4.47 13.34
N LYS A 6 2.77 -3.98 14.42
CA LYS A 6 2.10 -3.90 15.74
C LYS A 6 0.96 -2.87 15.78
N ARG A 7 1.05 -1.80 14.96
CA ARG A 7 -0.03 -0.82 14.81
C ARG A 7 -0.95 -1.21 13.66
N ARG A 8 -2.26 -1.03 13.83
CA ARG A 8 -3.27 -1.31 12.78
C ARG A 8 -2.97 -0.59 11.46
N GLN A 9 -2.51 0.65 11.52
CA GLN A 9 -2.15 1.43 10.34
C GLN A 9 -0.92 0.92 9.58
N ALA A 10 0.05 0.32 10.28
CA ALA A 10 1.18 -0.30 9.61
C ALA A 10 0.76 -1.63 8.95
N SER A 11 -0.14 -2.38 9.58
CA SER A 11 -0.71 -3.59 8.99
C SER A 11 -1.53 -3.29 7.73
N ILE A 12 -2.30 -2.20 7.71
CA ILE A 12 -3.05 -1.82 6.50
C ILE A 12 -2.11 -1.34 5.39
N GLU A 13 -1.04 -0.61 5.71
CA GLU A 13 -0.01 -0.21 4.76
C GLU A 13 0.67 -1.44 4.13
N LYS A 14 0.98 -2.45 4.95
CA LYS A 14 1.50 -3.74 4.46
C LYS A 14 0.55 -4.38 3.47
N LEU A 15 -0.73 -4.40 3.82
CA LEU A 15 -1.76 -5.00 2.98
C LEU A 15 -1.88 -4.25 1.66
N ALA A 16 -1.83 -2.92 1.65
CA ALA A 16 -1.86 -2.12 0.43
C ALA A 16 -0.68 -2.45 -0.49
N ILE A 17 0.54 -2.47 0.05
CA ILE A 17 1.75 -2.86 -0.70
C ILE A 17 1.61 -4.29 -1.25
N PHE A 18 1.13 -5.21 -0.40
CA PHE A 18 0.94 -6.60 -0.79
C PHE A 18 -0.09 -6.74 -1.91
N GLN A 19 -1.20 -6.01 -1.87
CA GLN A 19 -2.22 -6.05 -2.92
C GLN A 19 -1.66 -5.55 -4.26
N VAL A 20 -0.90 -4.45 -4.27
CA VAL A 20 -0.24 -3.95 -5.48
C VAL A 20 0.71 -5.01 -6.04
N TRP A 21 1.61 -5.53 -5.21
CA TRP A 21 2.54 -6.56 -5.64
C TRP A 21 1.84 -7.82 -6.13
N ARG A 22 0.88 -8.35 -5.36
CA ARG A 22 0.20 -9.63 -5.64
C ARG A 22 -0.64 -9.56 -6.91
N ASN A 23 -1.31 -8.43 -7.14
CA ASN A 23 -2.29 -8.30 -8.23
C ASN A 23 -1.69 -7.72 -9.52
N TYR A 24 -0.72 -6.81 -9.42
CA TYR A 24 -0.20 -6.09 -10.58
C TYR A 24 1.19 -6.56 -11.02
N MET A 25 2.01 -7.10 -10.12
CA MET A 25 3.41 -7.46 -10.42
C MET A 25 3.64 -8.98 -10.45
N LYS A 26 3.11 -9.69 -9.45
CA LYS A 26 3.28 -11.14 -9.30
C LYS A 26 2.40 -11.89 -10.30
N ARG A 27 2.98 -12.93 -10.91
CA ARG A 27 2.25 -13.87 -11.76
C ARG A 27 1.18 -14.59 -10.94
N ARG A 28 0.03 -14.84 -11.56
CA ARG A 28 -1.06 -15.58 -10.90
C ARG A 28 -0.64 -17.02 -10.57
N ARG A 29 0.02 -17.68 -11.53
CA ARG A 29 0.59 -19.03 -11.41
C ARG A 29 2.11 -18.95 -11.59
N GLU A 30 2.85 -19.71 -10.80
CA GLU A 30 4.31 -19.78 -10.92
C GLU A 30 4.72 -20.52 -12.20
N LYS A 31 3.98 -21.58 -12.55
CA LYS A 31 4.11 -22.31 -13.82
C LYS A 31 3.08 -21.81 -14.83
N GLY A 32 3.53 -21.43 -16.03
CA GLY A 32 2.69 -21.00 -17.15
C GLY A 32 2.90 -19.54 -17.59
N THR A 33 1.95 -19.04 -18.37
CA THR A 33 2.02 -17.71 -19.03
C THR A 33 2.11 -16.57 -18.02
N ARG A 34 2.87 -15.53 -18.38
CA ARG A 34 3.12 -14.35 -17.55
C ARG A 34 1.89 -13.42 -17.48
N VAL A 35 0.86 -13.85 -16.76
CA VAL A 35 -0.40 -13.12 -16.56
C VAL A 35 -0.58 -12.81 -15.07
N THR A 36 -0.99 -11.58 -14.75
CA THR A 36 -1.31 -11.15 -13.38
C THR A 36 -2.83 -11.06 -13.18
N SER A 37 -3.29 -10.97 -11.92
CA SER A 37 -4.72 -10.84 -11.64
C SER A 37 -5.30 -9.57 -12.25
N ALA A 38 -4.58 -8.44 -12.19
CA ALA A 38 -5.00 -7.17 -12.77
C ALA A 38 -5.16 -7.25 -14.31
N MET A 39 -4.38 -8.11 -14.98
CA MET A 39 -4.53 -8.33 -16.41
C MET A 39 -5.81 -9.10 -16.75
N LEU A 40 -6.17 -10.11 -15.94
CA LEU A 40 -7.37 -10.89 -16.18
C LEU A 40 -8.66 -10.08 -16.05
N VAL A 41 -8.68 -9.11 -15.14
CA VAL A 41 -9.82 -8.19 -14.95
C VAL A 41 -9.75 -6.96 -15.87
N GLY A 42 -8.77 -6.88 -16.77
CA GLY A 42 -8.65 -5.80 -17.76
C GLY A 42 -8.14 -4.46 -17.22
N VAL A 43 -7.69 -4.39 -15.97
CA VAL A 43 -7.20 -3.15 -15.33
C VAL A 43 -5.72 -2.87 -15.67
N ALA A 44 -4.99 -3.88 -16.15
CA ALA A 44 -3.61 -3.73 -16.63
C ALA A 44 -3.39 -4.48 -17.94
N SER A 45 -2.71 -3.86 -18.90
CA SER A 45 -2.39 -4.52 -20.19
C SER A 45 -1.14 -5.42 -20.12
N ARG A 46 -0.29 -5.21 -19.12
CA ARG A 46 0.94 -5.97 -18.89
C ARG A 46 1.27 -6.03 -17.40
N PRO A 47 2.14 -6.95 -16.95
CA PRO A 47 2.65 -6.92 -15.59
C PRO A 47 3.36 -5.60 -15.30
N TRP A 48 3.05 -5.01 -14.15
CA TRP A 48 3.72 -3.80 -13.66
C TRP A 48 5.11 -4.15 -13.12
N ARG A 49 6.02 -3.19 -13.22
CA ARG A 49 7.33 -3.16 -12.58
C ARG A 49 7.35 -2.02 -11.57
N LEU A 50 8.34 -2.02 -10.67
CA LEU A 50 8.48 -0.96 -9.66
C LEU A 50 8.49 0.44 -10.27
N ARG A 51 9.20 0.63 -11.39
CA ARG A 51 9.21 1.90 -12.13
C ARG A 51 7.83 2.34 -12.60
N ASP A 52 6.94 1.41 -12.96
CA ASP A 52 5.60 1.75 -13.47
C ASP A 52 4.75 2.29 -12.32
N LEU A 53 4.87 1.67 -11.14
CA LEU A 53 4.22 2.14 -9.92
C LEU A 53 4.73 3.52 -9.49
N LEU A 54 6.04 3.75 -9.60
CA LEU A 54 6.66 5.00 -9.16
C LEU A 54 6.61 6.12 -10.22
N LYS A 55 6.27 5.82 -11.48
CA LYS A 55 6.27 6.79 -12.59
C LYS A 55 5.30 7.94 -12.32
N GLU A 56 4.12 7.63 -11.85
CA GLU A 56 3.06 8.62 -11.63
C GLU A 56 3.29 9.50 -10.39
N ARG A 57 4.22 9.11 -9.49
CA ARG A 57 4.51 9.81 -8.23
C ARG A 57 3.24 10.37 -7.56
N LEU A 58 2.23 9.51 -7.40
CA LEU A 58 0.96 9.90 -6.81
C LEU A 58 1.16 10.15 -5.33
N PHE A 59 1.27 11.44 -4.98
CA PHE A 59 1.31 11.91 -3.60
C PHE A 59 -0.10 11.95 -3.01
N PHE A 60 -0.18 11.79 -1.70
CA PHE A 60 -1.44 11.89 -0.96
C PHE A 60 -2.25 13.14 -1.31
N GLU A 61 -1.59 14.28 -1.48
CA GLU A 61 -2.25 15.56 -1.79
C GLU A 61 -2.84 15.60 -3.20
N LYS A 62 -2.34 14.77 -4.12
CA LYS A 62 -2.81 14.69 -5.51
C LYS A 62 -3.91 13.65 -5.70
N ALA A 63 -4.14 12.79 -4.73
CA ALA A 63 -5.13 11.72 -4.80
C ALA A 63 -6.15 11.87 -3.66
N ARG A 64 -7.41 12.15 -4.02
CA ARG A 64 -8.47 12.26 -3.01
C ARG A 64 -8.79 10.89 -2.42
N LEU A 65 -8.28 10.63 -1.22
CA LEU A 65 -8.66 9.47 -0.42
C LEU A 65 -9.90 9.78 0.43
N SER A 66 -10.70 8.77 0.76
CA SER A 66 -11.77 8.95 1.74
C SER A 66 -11.18 9.27 3.12
N GLU A 67 -11.92 9.98 3.96
CA GLU A 67 -11.46 10.43 5.29
C GLU A 67 -10.82 9.32 6.11
N ARG A 68 -11.42 8.12 6.08
CA ARG A 68 -10.89 6.94 6.78
C ARG A 68 -9.50 6.53 6.29
N TRP A 69 -9.29 6.52 4.98
CA TRP A 69 -8.00 6.19 4.37
C TRP A 69 -6.98 7.30 4.58
N GLN A 70 -7.41 8.57 4.64
CA GLN A 70 -6.55 9.67 5.02
C GLN A 70 -5.99 9.48 6.44
N ALA A 71 -6.83 9.11 7.41
CA ALA A 71 -6.39 8.85 8.78
C ALA A 71 -5.36 7.70 8.87
N TYR A 72 -5.55 6.64 8.08
CA TYR A 72 -4.60 5.53 8.01
C TYR A 72 -3.28 5.93 7.36
N TYR A 73 -3.34 6.64 6.22
CA TYR A 73 -2.16 7.10 5.49
C TYR A 73 -1.33 8.06 6.34
N ARG A 74 -1.98 9.05 6.97
CA ARG A 74 -1.35 10.01 7.88
C ARG A 74 -0.98 9.42 9.24
N ARG A 75 -1.24 8.12 9.46
CA ARG A 75 -0.86 7.41 10.68
C ARG A 75 -1.48 7.97 11.97
N HIS A 76 -2.68 8.53 11.87
CA HIS A 76 -3.46 9.07 12.99
C HIS A 76 -4.32 8.00 13.70
N VAL A 77 -4.33 6.75 13.22
CA VAL A 77 -5.18 5.71 13.80
C VAL A 77 -4.54 5.12 15.05
N GLU A 78 -5.25 5.25 16.16
CA GLU A 78 -4.87 4.64 17.42
C GLU A 78 -5.15 3.14 17.43
N THR A 79 -4.16 2.37 17.87
CA THR A 79 -4.33 0.95 18.14
C THR A 79 -4.65 0.78 19.60
N ARG A 80 -5.94 0.58 19.93
CA ARG A 80 -6.45 0.49 21.31
C ARG A 80 -5.70 -0.48 22.22
N ALA A 81 -5.20 -1.58 21.67
CA ALA A 81 -4.45 -2.58 22.43
C ALA A 81 -3.03 -2.13 22.83
N LEU A 82 -2.54 -1.02 22.28
CA LEU A 82 -1.21 -0.49 22.59
C LEU A 82 -1.33 0.69 23.55
N ARG A 83 -0.54 0.64 24.63
CA ARG A 83 -0.41 1.74 25.61
C ARG A 83 0.18 3.01 25.00
N VAL A 84 1.05 2.88 24.01
CA VAL A 84 1.77 4.01 23.39
C VAL A 84 1.53 4.00 21.88
N ASN A 85 1.00 5.11 21.34
CA ASN A 85 0.66 5.29 19.93
C ASN A 85 1.40 6.49 19.30
N ARG A 86 2.70 6.66 19.60
CA ARG A 86 3.51 7.82 19.15
C ARG A 86 3.32 8.08 17.65
N ALA A 87 2.83 9.28 17.31
CA ALA A 87 2.76 9.78 15.94
C ALA A 87 4.09 10.44 15.57
N HIS A 88 4.39 10.58 14.28
CA HIS A 88 5.48 11.46 13.88
C HIS A 88 4.94 12.89 13.87
N GLU A 89 5.74 13.83 14.34
CA GLU A 89 5.42 15.27 14.35
C GLU A 89 6.29 16.04 13.34
N LEU A 90 7.19 15.35 12.65
CA LEU A 90 8.10 15.95 11.67
C LEU A 90 7.33 16.47 10.44
N THR A 91 7.43 17.77 10.19
CA THR A 91 6.75 18.48 9.08
C THR A 91 7.12 17.95 7.70
N TYR A 92 8.35 17.47 7.50
CA TYR A 92 8.87 17.01 6.20
C TYR A 92 8.96 15.49 6.06
N ALA A 93 8.45 14.73 7.03
CA ALA A 93 8.42 13.27 6.92
C ALA A 93 7.18 12.75 6.16
N PHE A 94 6.52 13.64 5.41
CA PHE A 94 5.41 13.36 4.51
C PHE A 94 5.89 13.31 3.06
#